data_AF-A0A7Y2IQC8-F1
#
_entry.id   AF-A0A7Y2IQC8-F1
#
_cell.length_a   1.000
_cell.length_b   1.000
_cell.length_c   1.000
_cell.angle_alpha   90.00
_cell.angle_beta   90.00
_cell.angle_gamma   90.00
#
_symmetry.space_group_name_H-M   'P 1'
#
loop_
_entity.id
_entity.type
_entity.pdbx_description
1 polymer ?
#
loop_
_entity_poly.entity_id
_entity_poly.type
_entity_poly.pdbx_seq_one_letter_code
_entity_poly.pdbx_strand_id
1 'polypeptide(L)'
;LLEEMRALDAELAAGGEELLGIRIGLGEGVAALGEASAWLLENHDNTNDVLAGATPYLRMFGVVLGGYLLAKGAVAAHELAKANGDNGWHAAKVTTARFYAEQILPTAWGLLPAVSRGADDLFAVEPSLL
;
A
#
# COMPACT_ATOMS: atom_id res chain seq x y z
N LEU A 1 6.00 -0.96 -11.42
CA LEU A 1 5.69 -1.18 -10.00
C LEU A 1 4.19 -1.29 -9.68
N LEU A 2 3.35 -0.26 -9.88
CA LEU A 2 1.88 -0.39 -9.61
C LEU A 2 1.26 -1.59 -10.35
N GLU A 3 1.57 -1.74 -11.64
CA GLU A 3 1.13 -2.89 -12.44
C GLU A 3 1.66 -4.24 -11.91
N GLU A 4 2.90 -4.27 -11.41
CA GLU A 4 3.46 -5.48 -10.79
C GLU A 4 2.77 -5.83 -9.47
N MET A 5 2.34 -4.82 -8.71
CA MET A 5 1.56 -5.04 -7.48
C MET A 5 0.17 -5.59 -7.82
N ARG A 6 -0.48 -5.04 -8.86
CA ARG A 6 -1.78 -5.53 -9.36
C ARG A 6 -1.70 -6.97 -9.87
N ALA A 7 -0.63 -7.31 -10.57
CA ALA A 7 -0.43 -8.65 -11.13
C ALA A 7 -0.36 -9.75 -10.05
N LEU A 8 0.07 -9.42 -8.84
CA LEU A 8 0.14 -10.38 -7.72
C LEU A 8 -1.26 -10.87 -7.26
N ASP A 9 -2.34 -10.18 -7.64
CA ASP A 9 -3.71 -10.58 -7.30
C ASP A 9 -4.04 -12.01 -7.75
N ALA A 10 -3.55 -12.41 -8.92
CA ALA A 10 -3.79 -13.75 -9.47
C ALA A 10 -3.16 -14.86 -8.60
N GLU A 11 -1.94 -14.64 -8.13
CA GLU A 11 -1.23 -15.58 -7.25
C GLU A 11 -1.88 -15.64 -5.86
N LEU A 12 -2.28 -14.46 -5.32
CA LEU A 12 -3.00 -14.37 -4.06
C LEU A 12 -4.37 -15.06 -4.13
N ALA A 13 -5.08 -14.93 -5.26
CA ALA A 13 -6.35 -15.61 -5.48
C ALA A 13 -6.19 -17.14 -5.53
N ALA A 14 -5.08 -17.64 -6.09
CA ALA A 14 -4.78 -19.07 -6.15
C ALA A 14 -4.55 -19.70 -4.75
N GLY A 15 -4.09 -18.90 -3.78
CA GLY A 15 -3.92 -19.34 -2.38
C GLY A 15 -5.22 -19.41 -1.56
N GLY A 16 -6.36 -19.03 -2.14
CA GLY A 16 -7.68 -19.22 -1.51
C GLY A 16 -7.87 -18.48 -0.19
N GLU A 17 -8.57 -19.11 0.75
CA GLU A 17 -8.96 -18.51 2.04
C GLU A 17 -7.75 -18.07 2.88
N GLU A 18 -6.63 -18.80 2.83
CA GLU A 18 -5.43 -18.49 3.60
C GLU A 18 -4.80 -17.15 3.23
N LEU A 19 -4.88 -16.75 1.96
CA LEU A 19 -4.33 -15.50 1.43
C LEU A 19 -5.38 -14.40 1.21
N LEU A 20 -6.66 -14.67 1.48
CA LEU A 20 -7.77 -13.76 1.18
C LEU A 20 -7.62 -12.39 1.85
N GLY A 21 -7.29 -12.35 3.15
CA GLY A 21 -7.09 -11.09 3.88
C GLY A 21 -5.93 -10.26 3.31
N ILE A 22 -4.86 -10.92 2.86
CA ILE A 22 -3.71 -10.28 2.22
C ILE A 22 -4.14 -9.69 0.86
N ARG A 23 -4.89 -10.47 0.08
CA ARG A 23 -5.41 -10.08 -1.23
C ARG A 23 -6.25 -8.82 -1.16
N ILE A 24 -7.23 -8.80 -0.25
CA ILE A 24 -8.15 -7.67 -0.06
C ILE A 24 -7.35 -6.42 0.33
N GLY A 25 -6.55 -6.50 1.40
CA GLY A 25 -5.80 -5.34 1.88
C GLY A 25 -4.80 -4.81 0.85
N LEU A 26 -4.12 -5.68 0.11
CA LEU A 26 -3.21 -5.27 -0.97
C LEU A 26 -3.94 -4.60 -2.12
N GLY A 27 -5.06 -5.18 -2.57
CA GLY A 27 -5.86 -4.60 -3.65
C GLY A 27 -6.35 -3.19 -3.32
N GLU A 28 -6.87 -3.00 -2.11
CA GLU A 28 -7.33 -1.70 -1.63
C GLU A 28 -6.18 -0.69 -1.46
N GLY A 29 -5.04 -1.12 -0.91
CA GLY A 29 -3.84 -0.28 -0.78
C GLY A 29 -3.28 0.17 -2.12
N VAL A 30 -3.21 -0.74 -3.11
CA VAL A 30 -2.75 -0.45 -4.48
C VAL A 30 -3.72 0.47 -5.22
N ALA A 31 -5.03 0.30 -5.02
CA ALA A 31 -6.04 1.18 -5.57
C ALA A 31 -5.87 2.62 -5.06
N ALA A 32 -5.73 2.79 -3.73
CA ALA A 32 -5.52 4.10 -3.13
C ALA A 32 -4.21 4.75 -3.58
N LEU A 33 -3.11 3.98 -3.66
CA LEU A 33 -1.84 4.51 -4.15
C LEU A 33 -1.96 4.95 -5.62
N GLY A 34 -2.68 4.19 -6.44
CA GLY A 34 -2.96 4.56 -7.83
C GLY A 34 -3.74 5.87 -7.95
N GLU A 35 -4.74 6.07 -7.09
CA GLU A 35 -5.51 7.32 -7.04
C GLU A 35 -4.63 8.51 -6.63
N ALA A 36 -3.80 8.35 -5.59
CA ALA A 36 -2.85 9.37 -5.16
C ALA A 36 -1.83 9.72 -6.28
N SER A 37 -1.29 8.70 -6.95
CA SER A 37 -0.37 8.90 -8.08
C SER A 37 -1.04 9.62 -9.25
N ALA A 38 -2.30 9.28 -9.56
CA ALA A 38 -3.06 9.94 -10.63
C ALA A 38 -3.28 11.42 -10.31
N TRP A 39 -3.72 11.74 -9.09
CA TRP A 39 -3.93 13.12 -8.66
C TRP A 39 -2.65 13.96 -8.78
N LEU A 40 -1.50 13.43 -8.35
CA LEU A 40 -0.22 14.15 -8.47
C LEU A 40 0.18 14.40 -9.93
N LEU A 41 -0.11 13.44 -10.81
CA LEU A 41 0.19 13.57 -12.24
C LEU A 41 -0.74 14.59 -12.92
N GLU A 42 -2.02 14.57 -12.58
CA GLU A 42 -3.01 15.53 -13.07
C GLU A 42 -2.69 16.97 -12.62
N ASN A 43 -2.15 17.14 -11.41
CA ASN A 43 -1.81 18.43 -10.82
C ASN A 43 -0.33 18.83 -10.98
N HIS A 44 0.44 18.15 -11.84
CA HIS A 44 1.88 18.35 -11.95
C HIS A 44 2.33 19.81 -12.22
N ASP A 45 1.48 20.61 -12.88
CA ASP A 45 1.74 22.04 -13.12
C ASP A 45 1.55 22.91 -11.85
N ASN A 46 0.74 22.46 -10.89
CA ASN A 46 0.50 23.12 -9.60
C ASN A 46 1.57 22.71 -8.58
N THR A 47 2.77 23.27 -8.73
CA THR A 47 3.95 22.84 -7.94
C THR A 47 3.72 22.87 -6.42
N ASN A 48 3.03 23.89 -5.89
CA ASN A 48 2.76 23.99 -4.46
C ASN A 48 1.87 22.85 -3.95
N ASP A 49 0.82 22.51 -4.69
CA ASP A 49 -0.11 21.43 -4.35
C ASP A 49 0.58 20.07 -4.33
N VAL A 50 1.39 19.80 -5.36
CA VAL A 50 2.18 18.56 -5.46
C VAL A 50 3.20 18.45 -4.33
N LEU A 51 3.89 19.55 -4.00
CA LEU A 51 4.89 19.56 -2.93
C LEU A 51 4.27 19.41 -1.54
N ALA A 52 3.07 19.96 -1.31
CA ALA A 52 2.33 19.76 -0.06
C ALA A 52 1.96 18.27 0.15
N GLY A 53 1.62 17.57 -0.93
CA GLY A 53 1.30 16.14 -0.91
C GLY A 53 2.52 15.18 -0.91
N ALA A 54 3.74 15.67 -1.11
CA ALA A 54 4.90 14.80 -1.37
C ALA A 54 5.27 13.88 -0.19
N THR A 55 5.28 14.40 1.04
CA THR A 55 5.60 13.62 2.24
C THR A 55 4.54 12.55 2.56
N PRO A 56 3.23 12.86 2.60
CA PRO A 56 2.21 11.82 2.80
C PRO A 56 2.22 10.79 1.66
N TYR A 57 2.49 11.20 0.41
CA TYR A 57 2.62 10.28 -0.71
C TYR A 57 3.78 9.30 -0.52
N LEU A 58 4.96 9.79 -0.13
CA LEU A 58 6.12 8.92 0.14
C LEU A 58 5.81 7.89 1.23
N ARG A 59 5.12 8.31 2.29
CA ARG A 59 4.69 7.40 3.37
C ARG A 59 3.69 6.36 2.87
N MET A 60 2.69 6.80 2.09
CA MET A 60 1.69 5.91 1.49
C MET A 60 2.34 4.86 0.60
N PHE A 61 3.25 5.29 -0.27
CA PHE A 61 4.02 4.41 -1.14
C PHE A 61 4.81 3.38 -0.33
N GLY A 62 5.51 3.80 0.74
CA GLY A 62 6.25 2.90 1.61
C GLY A 62 5.38 1.84 2.29
N VAL A 63 4.21 2.24 2.79
CA VAL A 63 3.25 1.32 3.42
C VAL A 63 2.76 0.26 2.43
N VAL A 64 2.37 0.69 1.22
CA VAL A 64 1.87 -0.21 0.17
C VAL A 64 2.97 -1.11 -0.37
N LEU A 65 4.19 -0.59 -0.58
CA LEU A 65 5.34 -1.40 -0.99
C LEU A 65 5.69 -2.47 0.05
N GLY A 66 5.66 -2.12 1.34
CA GLY A 66 5.85 -3.10 2.42
C GLY A 66 4.81 -4.21 2.39
N GLY A 67 3.54 -3.86 2.18
CA GLY A 67 2.45 -4.83 2.02
C GLY A 67 2.66 -5.75 0.82
N TYR A 68 3.04 -5.18 -0.33
CA TYR A 68 3.34 -5.93 -1.55
C TYR A 68 4.46 -6.96 -1.34
N LEU A 69 5.59 -6.54 -0.76
CA LEU A 69 6.72 -7.45 -0.55
C LEU A 69 6.41 -8.57 0.44
N LEU A 70 5.63 -8.28 1.49
CA LEU A 70 5.14 -9.30 2.41
C LEU A 70 4.15 -10.25 1.74
N ALA A 71 3.25 -9.75 0.90
CA ALA A 71 2.31 -10.56 0.14
C ALA A 71 3.04 -11.52 -0.81
N LYS A 72 4.07 -11.06 -1.53
CA LYS A 72 4.93 -11.94 -2.36
C LYS A 72 5.58 -13.05 -1.53
N GLY A 73 6.09 -12.70 -0.35
CA GLY A 73 6.68 -13.66 0.57
C GLY A 73 5.67 -14.69 1.07
N ALA A 74 4.43 -14.28 1.34
CA ALA A 74 3.36 -15.17 1.76
C ALA A 74 2.93 -16.13 0.65
N VAL A 75 2.82 -15.67 -0.60
CA VAL A 75 2.57 -16.52 -1.77
C VAL A 75 3.66 -17.59 -1.89
N ALA A 76 4.93 -17.18 -1.88
CA ALA A 76 6.05 -18.12 -1.99
C ALA A 76 6.06 -19.13 -0.82
N ALA A 77 5.77 -18.69 0.40
CA ALA A 77 5.70 -19.55 1.56
C ALA A 77 4.54 -20.56 1.47
N HIS A 78 3.37 -20.13 1.01
CA HIS A 78 2.20 -20.98 0.82
C HIS A 78 2.47 -22.08 -0.22
N GLU A 79 3.07 -21.74 -1.36
CA GLU A 79 3.43 -22.73 -2.39
C GLU A 79 4.50 -23.73 -1.91
N LEU A 80 5.52 -23.26 -1.17
CA LEU A 80 6.54 -24.13 -0.59
C LEU A 80 5.97 -25.08 0.46
N ALA A 81 5.02 -24.63 1.28
CA ALA A 81 4.33 -25.46 2.26
C ALA A 81 3.53 -26.60 1.58
N LYS A 82 2.86 -26.30 0.45
CA LYS A 82 2.14 -27.32 -0.34
C LYS A 82 3.08 -28.35 -0.95
N ALA A 83 4.26 -27.93 -1.41
CA ALA A 83 5.22 -28.81 -2.06
C ALA A 83 6.00 -29.69 -1.06
N ASN A 84 6.42 -29.12 0.07
CA ASN A 84 7.42 -29.72 0.95
C ASN A 84 6.91 -30.04 2.37
N GLY A 85 5.64 -29.73 2.66
CA GLY A 85 5.08 -29.75 4.01
C GLY A 85 5.45 -28.50 4.82
N ASP A 86 4.68 -28.23 5.87
CA ASP A 86 4.91 -27.07 6.73
C ASP A 86 5.51 -27.48 8.09
N ASN A 87 6.59 -26.80 8.47
CA ASN A 87 7.22 -26.91 9.80
C ASN A 87 6.85 -25.72 10.71
N GLY A 88 5.85 -24.93 10.33
CA GLY A 88 5.37 -23.74 11.02
C GLY A 88 6.03 -22.44 10.56
N TRP A 89 7.18 -22.51 9.87
CA TRP A 89 7.83 -21.31 9.33
C TRP A 89 7.02 -20.67 8.20
N HIS A 90 6.40 -21.47 7.32
CA HIS A 90 5.60 -20.94 6.21
C HIS A 90 4.31 -20.30 6.72
N ALA A 91 3.60 -20.97 7.63
CA ALA A 91 2.43 -20.39 8.30
C ALA A 91 2.74 -19.07 9.02
N ALA A 92 3.93 -18.94 9.63
CA ALA A 92 4.35 -17.68 10.26
C ALA A 92 4.52 -16.54 9.25
N LYS A 93 5.00 -16.82 8.03
CA LYS A 93 5.11 -15.81 6.95
C LYS A 93 3.75 -15.34 6.47
N VAL A 94 2.82 -16.26 6.21
CA VAL A 94 1.44 -15.94 5.83
C VAL A 94 0.77 -15.11 6.93
N THR A 95 0.92 -15.52 8.19
CA THR A 95 0.34 -14.79 9.33
C THR A 95 0.90 -13.38 9.48
N THR A 96 2.22 -13.20 9.30
CA THR A 96 2.86 -11.87 9.35
C THR A 96 2.34 -10.96 8.24
N ALA A 97 2.23 -11.48 7.02
CA ALA A 97 1.72 -10.71 5.88
C ALA A 97 0.24 -10.34 6.08
N ARG A 98 -0.58 -11.25 6.60
CA ARG A 98 -1.98 -11.00 6.91
C ARG A 98 -2.13 -9.92 7.98
N PHE A 99 -1.35 -9.97 9.06
CA PHE A 99 -1.34 -8.92 10.07
C PHE A 99 -1.00 -7.55 9.47
N TYR A 100 0.02 -7.49 8.62
CA TYR A 100 0.39 -6.24 7.97
C TYR A 100 -0.75 -5.72 7.07
N ALA A 101 -1.34 -6.59 6.26
CA ALA A 101 -2.43 -6.25 5.34
C ALA A 101 -3.68 -5.75 6.09
N GLU A 102 -3.99 -6.31 7.26
CA GLU A 102 -5.19 -5.96 8.02
C GLU A 102 -4.98 -4.78 8.99
N GLN A 103 -3.77 -4.58 9.49
CA GLN A 103 -3.53 -3.63 10.60
C GLN A 103 -2.68 -2.43 10.21
N ILE A 104 -1.76 -2.58 9.25
CA ILE A 104 -0.80 -1.52 8.88
C ILE A 104 -1.16 -0.92 7.53
N LEU A 105 -1.46 -1.76 6.55
CA LEU A 105 -1.76 -1.35 5.19
C LEU A 105 -2.98 -0.42 5.06
N PRO A 106 -4.06 -0.54 5.86
CA PRO A 106 -5.20 0.39 5.80
C PRO A 106 -4.83 1.85 6.09
N THR A 107 -3.69 2.11 6.74
CA THR A 107 -3.18 3.47 6.96
C THR A 107 -2.90 4.21 5.64
N ALA A 108 -2.69 3.49 4.53
CA ALA A 108 -2.55 4.09 3.21
C ALA A 108 -3.80 4.93 2.85
N TRP A 109 -5.01 4.46 3.13
CA TRP A 109 -6.24 5.19 2.79
C TRP A 109 -6.35 6.51 3.55
N GLY A 110 -5.94 6.53 4.81
CA GLY A 110 -5.92 7.75 5.61
C GLY A 110 -4.94 8.81 5.09
N LEU A 111 -3.93 8.40 4.30
CA LEU A 111 -2.96 9.32 3.71
C LEU A 111 -3.45 9.94 2.40
N LEU A 112 -4.37 9.31 1.68
CA LEU A 112 -4.85 9.79 0.39
C LEU A 112 -5.35 11.24 0.44
N PRO A 113 -6.24 11.65 1.37
CA PRO A 113 -6.66 13.05 1.46
C PRO A 113 -5.51 14.02 1.75
N ALA A 114 -4.48 13.60 2.48
CA ALA A 114 -3.31 14.42 2.74
C ALA A 114 -2.42 14.59 1.49
N VAL A 115 -2.51 13.67 0.52
CA VAL A 115 -1.86 13.82 -0.78
C VAL A 115 -2.67 14.74 -1.69
N SER A 116 -4.00 14.69 -1.66
CA SER A 116 -4.86 15.24 -2.72
C SER A 116 -5.64 16.52 -2.39
N ARG A 117 -5.46 17.13 -1.21
CA ARG A 117 -6.18 18.36 -0.82
C ARG A 117 -5.50 19.69 -1.20
N GLY A 118 -4.29 19.65 -1.76
CA GLY A 118 -3.55 20.86 -2.17
C GLY A 118 -2.93 21.64 -1.02
N ALA A 119 -2.40 22.83 -1.32
CA ALA A 119 -1.55 23.61 -0.42
C ALA A 119 -2.21 24.86 0.17
N ASP A 120 -3.48 25.14 -0.13
CA ASP A 120 -4.15 26.39 0.27
C ASP A 120 -3.97 26.71 1.77
N ASP A 121 -4.34 25.79 2.65
CA ASP A 121 -4.23 25.98 4.10
C ASP A 121 -2.77 26.05 4.60
N LEU A 122 -1.83 25.40 3.90
CA LEU A 122 -0.40 25.44 4.23
C LEU A 122 0.17 26.86 4.05
N PHE A 123 -0.35 27.61 3.09
CA PHE A 123 0.05 28.99 2.80
C PHE A 123 -0.91 30.05 3.36
N ALA A 124 -1.99 29.64 4.06
CA ALA A 124 -2.98 30.57 4.61
C ALA A 124 -2.54 31.26 5.92
N VAL A 125 -1.53 30.72 6.61
CA VAL A 125 -1.01 31.28 7.87
C VAL A 125 0.18 32.18 7.60
N GLU A 126 0.08 33.44 8.05
CA GLU A 126 1.18 34.39 8.01
C GLU A 126 2.38 33.88 8.83
N PRO A 127 3.60 33.84 8.27
CA PRO A 127 4.78 33.33 8.98
C PRO A 127 5.08 34.06 10.30
N SER A 128 4.61 35.30 10.45
CA SER A 128 4.78 36.08 11.69
C SER A 128 3.90 35.61 12.86
N LEU A 129 2.96 34.70 12.63
CA LEU A 129 2.05 34.16 13.64
C LEU A 129 2.47 32.77 14.18
N LEU A 130 3.59 32.21 13.66
CA LEU A 130 4.19 30.92 14.07
C LEU A 130 5.46 31.14 14.89
#